data_AF-A0A660VY06-F1
#
_entry.id   AF-A0A660VY06-F1
#
_cell.length_a   1.000
_cell.length_b   1.000
_cell.length_c   1.000
_cell.angle_alpha   90.00
_cell.angle_beta   90.00
_cell.angle_gamma   90.00
#
_symmetry.space_group_name_H-M   'P 1'
#
loop_
_entity.id
_entity.type
_entity.pdbx_description
1 polymer ?
#
loop_
_entity_poly.entity_id
_entity_poly.type
_entity_poly.pdbx_seq_one_letter_code
_entity_poly.pdbx_strand_id
1 'polypeptide(L)'
;MREDLARPYRAALAGMREPYERNYAIVVNGKRAGKALAAALPRKDGSFDLAARVEGRIYWMGARLEVRFFSSMHITAAYELEALRMSLDAGGARYEISGYARRQEAGGKKEIALTLSVGGEKVQSFTVPTKSLALSDSLMPLMKMGRPKPGKKWTTDMVEPLTGRVRTLEFRVLDEEELPDSKGKLRGYPVEMKSGDRIYTAWVDEEGDVLMEEVPLGFTLVREDVAALIYGPEEPRREDRNGRADKD
;
A
#
# COMPACT_ATOMS: atom_id res chain seq x y z
N MET A 1 32.58 -7.69 4.57
CA MET A 1 31.39 -8.55 4.48
C MET A 1 30.18 -7.63 4.56
N ARG A 2 29.41 -7.45 3.48
CA ARG A 2 28.15 -6.70 3.58
C ARG A 2 27.13 -7.69 4.14
N GLU A 3 26.62 -7.44 5.35
CA GLU A 3 25.37 -8.06 5.74
C GLU A 3 24.34 -7.66 4.69
N ASP A 4 23.72 -8.67 4.06
CA ASP A 4 22.57 -8.44 3.19
C ASP A 4 21.45 -7.97 4.11
N LEU A 5 21.31 -6.64 4.23
CA LEU A 5 20.27 -5.96 4.98
C LEU A 5 18.94 -6.35 4.36
N ALA A 6 18.42 -7.52 4.77
CA ALA A 6 17.14 -8.03 4.35
C ALA A 6 16.13 -6.91 4.53
N ARG A 7 15.66 -6.35 3.40
CA ARG A 7 14.79 -5.17 3.37
C ARG A 7 13.69 -5.40 4.42
N PRO A 8 13.39 -4.46 5.33
CA PRO A 8 12.71 -4.83 6.57
C PRO A 8 11.36 -5.53 6.36
N TYR A 9 10.69 -5.21 5.24
CA TYR A 9 9.52 -5.90 4.70
C TYR A 9 9.74 -7.39 4.34
N ARG A 10 10.86 -7.77 3.70
CA ARG A 10 11.24 -9.18 3.49
C ARG A 10 11.44 -9.93 4.80
N ALA A 11 12.04 -9.28 5.80
CA ALA A 11 12.22 -9.88 7.11
C ALA A 11 10.86 -10.08 7.83
N ALA A 12 9.92 -9.14 7.65
CA ALA A 12 8.56 -9.28 8.15
C ALA A 12 7.79 -10.42 7.48
N LEU A 13 7.80 -10.51 6.14
CA LEU A 13 7.16 -11.63 5.42
C LEU A 13 7.84 -12.98 5.73
N ALA A 14 9.17 -13.04 5.83
CA ALA A 14 9.88 -14.28 6.17
C ALA A 14 9.56 -14.84 7.56
N GLY A 15 9.13 -13.99 8.50
CA GLY A 15 8.62 -14.41 9.81
C GLY A 15 7.14 -14.81 9.80
N MET A 16 6.39 -14.49 8.74
CA MET A 16 4.95 -14.67 8.69
C MET A 16 4.57 -16.12 8.38
N ARG A 17 3.96 -16.79 9.36
CA ARG A 17 3.44 -18.17 9.23
C ARG A 17 1.91 -18.24 9.22
N GLU A 18 1.27 -17.21 9.77
CA GLU A 18 -0.19 -17.08 9.85
C GLU A 18 -0.66 -15.97 8.89
N PRO A 19 -1.91 -16.03 8.40
CA PRO A 19 -2.54 -14.93 7.68
C PRO A 19 -2.47 -13.60 8.46
N TYR A 20 -2.08 -12.54 7.77
CA TYR A 20 -2.12 -11.17 8.28
C TYR A 20 -3.24 -10.42 7.55
N GLU A 21 -4.13 -9.79 8.30
CA GLU A 21 -5.16 -8.90 7.76
C GLU A 21 -5.28 -7.66 8.65
N ARG A 22 -5.37 -6.48 8.03
CA ARG A 22 -5.59 -5.19 8.71
C ARG A 22 -6.61 -4.34 7.98
N ASN A 23 -7.50 -3.76 8.77
CA ASN A 23 -8.40 -2.70 8.35
C ASN A 23 -7.79 -1.34 8.72
N TYR A 24 -7.99 -0.35 7.85
CA TYR A 24 -7.55 1.02 8.01
C TYR A 24 -8.69 1.98 7.65
N ALA A 25 -8.81 3.08 8.39
CA ALA A 25 -9.55 4.24 7.95
C ALA A 25 -8.72 5.01 6.90
N ILE A 26 -9.40 5.53 5.87
CA ILE A 26 -8.87 6.59 5.01
C ILE A 26 -9.25 7.91 5.65
N VAL A 27 -8.27 8.76 5.93
CA VAL A 27 -8.46 10.09 6.52
C VAL A 27 -8.01 11.16 5.54
N VAL A 28 -8.83 12.20 5.36
CA VAL A 28 -8.52 13.39 4.56
C VAL A 28 -8.87 14.62 5.37
N ASN A 29 -7.93 15.55 5.55
CA ASN A 29 -8.09 16.79 6.32
C ASN A 29 -8.72 16.53 7.72
N GLY A 30 -8.19 15.54 8.44
CA GLY A 30 -8.64 15.16 9.79
C GLY A 30 -10.01 14.49 9.87
N LYS A 31 -10.59 14.03 8.74
CA LYS A 31 -11.90 13.38 8.70
C LYS A 31 -11.85 12.03 7.99
N ARG A 32 -12.53 11.01 8.55
CA ARG A 32 -12.77 9.73 7.88
C ARG A 32 -13.47 9.96 6.53
N ALA A 33 -12.90 9.41 5.48
CA ALA A 33 -13.34 9.57 4.10
C ALA A 33 -13.51 8.24 3.34
N GLY A 34 -13.16 7.12 3.97
CA GLY A 34 -13.30 5.77 3.43
C GLY A 34 -12.57 4.74 4.29
N LYS A 35 -12.34 3.56 3.72
CA LYS A 35 -11.66 2.44 4.37
C LYS A 35 -10.74 1.69 3.42
N ALA A 36 -9.73 1.05 3.99
CA ALA A 36 -8.84 0.15 3.28
C ALA A 36 -8.65 -1.16 4.06
N LEU A 37 -8.35 -2.22 3.32
CA LEU A 37 -7.97 -3.54 3.79
C LEU A 37 -6.60 -3.86 3.18
N ALA A 38 -5.68 -4.39 3.99
CA ALA A 38 -4.47 -5.05 3.51
C ALA A 38 -4.41 -6.47 4.07
N ALA A 39 -4.06 -7.43 3.22
CA ALA A 39 -3.91 -8.83 3.58
C ALA A 39 -2.61 -9.41 3.00
N ALA A 40 -1.96 -10.27 3.78
CA ALA A 40 -0.86 -11.11 3.36
C ALA A 40 -1.15 -12.55 3.81
N LEU A 41 -1.25 -13.45 2.84
CA LEU A 41 -1.66 -14.83 3.03
C LEU A 41 -0.47 -15.75 2.69
N PRO A 42 0.23 -16.32 3.69
CA PRO A 42 1.30 -17.28 3.43
C PRO A 42 0.73 -18.58 2.85
N ARG A 43 1.44 -19.16 1.89
CA ARG A 43 1.14 -20.47 1.29
C ARG A 43 2.08 -21.56 1.81
N LYS A 44 1.67 -22.82 1.65
CA LYS A 44 2.42 -24.01 2.12
C LYS A 44 3.80 -24.21 1.47
N ASP A 45 4.02 -23.62 0.29
CA ASP A 45 5.30 -23.62 -0.44
C ASP A 45 6.22 -22.44 -0.07
N GLY A 46 5.82 -21.62 0.91
CA GLY A 46 6.55 -20.42 1.33
C GLY A 46 6.34 -19.20 0.44
N SER A 47 5.49 -19.28 -0.58
CA SER A 47 5.02 -18.11 -1.34
C SER A 47 3.94 -17.33 -0.57
N PHE A 48 3.60 -16.14 -1.04
CA PHE A 48 2.60 -15.24 -0.43
C PHE A 48 1.64 -14.72 -1.49
N ASP A 49 0.35 -14.70 -1.15
CA ASP A 49 -0.61 -13.82 -1.81
C ASP A 49 -0.76 -12.54 -1.00
N LEU A 50 -0.51 -11.40 -1.63
CA LEU A 50 -0.83 -10.11 -1.06
C LEU A 50 -2.08 -9.54 -1.73
N ALA A 51 -2.94 -8.89 -0.97
CA ALA A 51 -4.09 -8.20 -1.50
C ALA A 51 -4.36 -6.89 -0.76
N ALA A 52 -4.81 -5.87 -1.47
CA ALA A 52 -5.38 -4.68 -0.85
C ALA A 52 -6.70 -4.30 -1.51
N ARG A 53 -7.60 -3.72 -0.71
CA ARG A 53 -8.83 -3.08 -1.18
C ARG A 53 -8.95 -1.72 -0.54
N VAL A 54 -9.35 -0.71 -1.30
CA VAL A 54 -9.52 0.68 -0.86
C VAL A 54 -10.86 1.16 -1.40
N GLU A 55 -11.71 1.73 -0.55
CA GLU A 55 -13.02 2.26 -0.92
C GLU A 55 -13.27 3.57 -0.17
N GLY A 56 -13.37 4.70 -0.89
CA GLY A 56 -13.49 6.00 -0.24
C GLY A 56 -13.64 7.19 -1.18
N ARG A 57 -13.52 8.38 -0.60
CA ARG A 57 -13.52 9.67 -1.30
C ARG A 57 -12.22 10.40 -1.03
N ILE A 58 -11.44 10.66 -2.07
CA ILE A 58 -10.18 11.40 -1.98
C ILE A 58 -10.29 12.75 -2.69
N TYR A 59 -9.38 13.67 -2.38
CA TYR A 59 -9.21 14.92 -3.12
C TYR A 59 -7.97 14.81 -3.98
N TRP A 60 -8.12 14.83 -5.31
CA TRP A 60 -7.01 14.77 -6.25
C TRP A 60 -7.13 15.89 -7.27
N MET A 61 -6.07 16.70 -7.43
CA MET A 61 -6.03 17.87 -8.33
C MET A 61 -7.21 18.84 -8.14
N GLY A 62 -7.67 19.03 -6.90
CA GLY A 62 -8.82 19.89 -6.57
C GLY A 62 -10.20 19.26 -6.79
N ALA A 63 -10.28 18.11 -7.47
CA ALA A 63 -11.52 17.36 -7.63
C ALA A 63 -11.72 16.37 -6.47
N ARG A 64 -12.97 16.19 -6.04
CA ARG A 64 -13.36 15.11 -5.11
C ARG A 64 -13.74 13.88 -5.91
N LEU A 65 -13.01 12.79 -5.74
CA LEU A 65 -13.21 11.54 -6.48
C LEU A 65 -13.65 10.44 -5.55
N GLU A 66 -14.70 9.71 -5.93
CA GLU A 66 -14.93 8.38 -5.39
C GLU A 66 -13.90 7.43 -6.01
N VAL A 67 -13.24 6.64 -5.16
CA VAL A 67 -12.22 5.68 -5.56
C VAL A 67 -12.56 4.30 -5.04
N ARG A 68 -12.45 3.31 -5.92
CA ARG A 68 -12.44 1.89 -5.57
C ARG A 68 -11.19 1.29 -6.15
N PHE A 69 -10.26 0.88 -5.29
CA PHE A 69 -9.05 0.21 -5.69
C PHE A 69 -9.01 -1.21 -5.15
N PHE A 70 -8.51 -2.12 -5.97
CA PHE A 70 -8.21 -3.50 -5.61
C PHE A 70 -6.85 -3.85 -6.20
N SER A 71 -6.02 -4.53 -5.41
CA SER A 71 -4.81 -5.19 -5.89
C SER A 71 -4.72 -6.61 -5.36
N SER A 72 -4.11 -7.47 -6.16
CA SER A 72 -3.71 -8.82 -5.79
C SER A 72 -2.36 -9.12 -6.44
N MET A 73 -1.45 -9.67 -5.66
CA MET A 73 -0.07 -9.97 -6.04
C MET A 73 0.30 -11.36 -5.57
N HIS A 74 0.98 -12.12 -6.42
CA HIS A 74 1.59 -13.38 -6.03
C HIS A 74 3.11 -13.24 -5.97
N ILE A 75 3.71 -13.57 -4.84
CA ILE A 75 5.14 -13.43 -4.58
C ILE A 75 5.71 -14.78 -4.15
N THR A 76 6.74 -15.26 -4.84
CA THR A 76 7.41 -16.54 -4.55
C THR A 76 8.13 -16.53 -3.19
N ALA A 77 8.51 -17.71 -2.69
CA ALA A 77 9.34 -17.87 -1.49
C ALA A 77 10.72 -17.17 -1.57
N ALA A 78 11.20 -16.85 -2.78
CA ALA A 78 12.42 -16.07 -3.00
C ALA A 78 12.17 -14.53 -2.97
N TYR A 79 10.96 -14.10 -2.63
CA TYR A 79 10.48 -12.72 -2.71
C TYR A 79 10.67 -12.11 -4.10
N GLU A 80 10.31 -12.89 -5.12
CA GLU A 80 10.13 -12.42 -6.49
C GLU A 80 8.64 -12.31 -6.80
N LEU A 81 8.21 -11.17 -7.34
CA LEU A 81 6.84 -11.00 -7.83
C LEU A 81 6.64 -11.88 -9.07
N GLU A 82 5.54 -12.63 -9.10
CA GLU A 82 5.20 -13.59 -10.15
C GLU A 82 3.92 -13.22 -10.90
N ALA A 83 2.92 -12.68 -10.21
CA ALA A 83 1.71 -12.15 -10.83
C ALA A 83 1.28 -10.85 -10.14
N LEU A 84 0.72 -9.93 -10.92
CA LEU A 84 0.09 -8.70 -10.47
C LEU A 84 -1.26 -8.54 -11.16
N ARG A 85 -2.28 -8.19 -10.38
CA ARG A 85 -3.54 -7.63 -10.89
C ARG A 85 -3.96 -6.45 -10.03
N MET A 86 -4.36 -5.36 -10.66
CA MET A 86 -4.87 -4.17 -10.03
C MET A 86 -6.06 -3.64 -10.83
N SER A 87 -7.01 -3.03 -10.13
CA SER A 87 -8.05 -2.20 -10.73
C SER A 87 -8.29 -0.96 -9.86
N LEU A 88 -8.40 0.21 -10.49
CA LEU A 88 -8.82 1.46 -9.89
C LEU A 88 -10.02 1.98 -10.67
N ASP A 89 -11.19 2.03 -10.05
CA ASP A 89 -12.32 2.80 -10.55
C ASP A 89 -12.23 4.21 -9.93
N ALA A 90 -12.06 5.25 -10.76
CA ALA A 90 -11.93 6.64 -10.33
C ALA A 90 -12.40 7.61 -11.43
N GLY A 91 -13.14 8.66 -11.05
CA GLY A 91 -13.54 9.72 -11.99
C GLY A 91 -14.40 9.27 -13.17
N GLY A 92 -15.14 8.16 -13.03
CA GLY A 92 -15.93 7.55 -14.11
C GLY A 92 -15.14 6.63 -15.06
N ALA A 93 -13.82 6.50 -14.88
CA ALA A 93 -12.99 5.57 -15.63
C ALA A 93 -12.51 4.40 -14.77
N ARG A 94 -12.26 3.26 -15.40
CA ARG A 94 -11.64 2.07 -14.80
C ARG A 94 -10.25 1.89 -15.39
N TYR A 95 -9.24 1.90 -14.54
CA TYR A 95 -7.84 1.65 -14.87
C TYR A 95 -7.48 0.25 -14.37
N GLU A 96 -6.88 -0.59 -15.21
CA GLU A 96 -6.45 -1.93 -14.82
C GLU A 96 -4.99 -2.15 -15.19
N ILE A 97 -4.21 -2.68 -14.24
CA ILE A 97 -2.83 -3.11 -14.49
C ILE A 97 -2.78 -4.61 -14.21
N SER A 98 -2.29 -5.40 -15.17
CA SER A 98 -2.09 -6.83 -14.95
C SER A 98 -0.86 -7.37 -15.66
N GLY A 99 -0.31 -8.46 -15.14
CA GLY A 99 0.79 -9.15 -15.79
C GLY A 99 1.33 -10.31 -14.97
N TYR A 100 2.25 -11.03 -15.59
CA TYR A 100 2.90 -12.22 -15.05
C TYR A 100 4.39 -12.22 -15.38
N ALA A 101 5.16 -12.90 -14.53
CA ALA A 101 6.57 -13.12 -14.75
C ALA A 101 6.79 -13.94 -16.03
N ARG A 102 7.75 -13.49 -16.82
CA ARG A 102 8.32 -14.17 -17.97
C ARG A 102 9.82 -14.28 -17.76
N ARG A 103 10.43 -15.19 -18.51
CA ARG A 103 11.88 -15.20 -18.72
C ARG A 103 12.17 -14.46 -20.02
N GLN A 104 13.19 -13.61 -20.03
CA GLN A 104 13.75 -13.17 -21.31
C GLN A 104 14.25 -14.39 -22.10
N GLU A 105 13.99 -14.41 -23.39
CA GLU A 105 14.60 -15.36 -24.32
C GLU A 105 16.14 -15.23 -24.26
N ALA A 106 16.86 -16.30 -24.60
CA ALA A 106 18.30 -16.45 -24.35
C ALA A 106 18.75 -16.48 -22.86
N GLY A 107 17.86 -16.84 -21.93
CA GLY A 107 18.22 -17.10 -20.54
C GLY A 107 18.42 -15.85 -19.68
N GLY A 108 17.89 -14.71 -20.14
CA GLY A 108 18.01 -13.42 -19.48
C GLY A 108 17.26 -13.32 -18.13
N LYS A 109 17.25 -12.10 -17.59
CA LYS A 109 16.63 -11.80 -16.28
C LYS A 109 15.12 -12.10 -16.32
N LYS A 110 14.57 -12.50 -15.17
CA LYS A 110 13.12 -12.69 -15.00
C LYS A 110 12.48 -11.31 -14.84
N GLU A 111 11.53 -11.00 -15.70
CA GLU A 111 10.81 -9.73 -15.75
C GLU A 111 9.30 -9.99 -15.73
N ILE A 112 8.49 -9.05 -15.29
CA ILE A 112 7.03 -9.11 -15.45
C ILE A 112 6.65 -8.26 -16.64
N ALA A 113 5.91 -8.85 -17.58
CA ALA A 113 5.26 -8.11 -18.65
C ALA A 113 3.93 -7.55 -18.13
N LEU A 114 3.88 -6.25 -17.88
CA LEU A 114 2.69 -5.53 -17.41
C LEU A 114 1.94 -4.91 -18.59
N THR A 115 0.61 -4.89 -18.49
CA THR A 115 -0.29 -4.20 -19.40
C THR A 115 -1.21 -3.29 -18.59
N LEU A 116 -1.26 -2.01 -18.99
CA LEU A 116 -2.19 -1.01 -18.51
C LEU A 116 -3.35 -0.91 -19.52
N SER A 117 -4.57 -1.07 -19.03
CA SER A 117 -5.80 -0.84 -19.77
C SER A 117 -6.65 0.25 -19.11
N VAL A 118 -7.42 1.00 -19.90
CA VAL A 118 -8.35 2.03 -19.44
C VAL A 118 -9.69 1.84 -20.16
N GLY A 119 -10.77 1.66 -19.40
CA GLY A 119 -12.09 1.34 -19.97
C GLY A 119 -12.14 0.00 -20.72
N GLY A 120 -11.22 -0.92 -20.41
CA GLY A 120 -11.03 -2.19 -21.13
C GLY A 120 -10.02 -2.13 -22.28
N GLU A 121 -9.82 -0.95 -22.88
CA GLU A 121 -8.89 -0.75 -23.98
C GLU A 121 -7.43 -0.75 -23.50
N LYS A 122 -6.55 -1.43 -24.25
CA LYS A 122 -5.12 -1.49 -23.93
C LYS A 122 -4.43 -0.16 -24.26
N VAL A 123 -3.89 0.51 -23.26
CA VAL A 123 -3.19 1.80 -23.41
C VAL A 123 -1.68 1.63 -23.47
N GLN A 124 -1.09 0.76 -22.65
CA GLN A 124 0.36 0.60 -22.58
C GLN A 124 0.78 -0.83 -22.20
N SER A 125 1.97 -1.25 -22.64
CA SER A 125 2.70 -2.37 -22.02
C SER A 125 4.12 -1.94 -21.67
N PHE A 126 4.66 -2.51 -20.60
CA PHE A 126 6.03 -2.28 -20.13
C PHE A 126 6.53 -3.50 -19.36
N THR A 127 7.85 -3.64 -19.19
CA THR A 127 8.43 -4.69 -18.34
C THR A 127 9.09 -4.13 -17.10
N VAL A 128 9.12 -4.93 -16.03
CA VAL A 128 9.71 -4.58 -14.74
C VAL A 128 10.49 -5.77 -14.16
N PRO A 129 11.61 -5.59 -13.44
CA PRO A 129 12.35 -6.71 -12.85
C PRO A 129 11.53 -7.42 -11.76
N THR A 130 11.45 -8.76 -11.75
CA THR A 130 10.69 -9.50 -10.70
C THR A 130 11.23 -9.31 -9.29
N LYS A 131 12.52 -9.01 -9.16
CA LYS A 131 13.18 -8.73 -7.86
C LYS A 131 12.84 -7.33 -7.30
N SER A 132 12.14 -6.52 -8.09
CA SER A 132 11.59 -5.23 -7.68
C SER A 132 10.29 -5.47 -6.90
N LEU A 133 10.42 -5.83 -5.62
CA LEU A 133 9.28 -5.95 -4.69
C LEU A 133 8.53 -4.64 -4.50
N ALA A 134 9.23 -3.52 -4.65
CA ALA A 134 8.85 -2.25 -5.26
C ALA A 134 7.41 -1.96 -5.69
N LEU A 135 6.69 -2.94 -6.24
CA LEU A 135 5.28 -2.87 -6.61
C LEU A 135 4.34 -3.12 -5.44
N SER A 136 4.60 -4.08 -4.55
CA SER A 136 3.80 -4.23 -3.32
C SER A 136 3.91 -2.99 -2.44
N ASP A 137 5.15 -2.50 -2.29
CA ASP A 137 5.51 -1.45 -1.36
C ASP A 137 4.97 -0.07 -1.79
N SER A 138 4.60 0.12 -3.07
CA SER A 138 3.95 1.34 -3.57
C SER A 138 2.43 1.30 -3.64
N LEU A 139 1.84 0.12 -3.48
CA LEU A 139 0.43 -0.16 -3.84
C LEU A 139 -0.38 -0.78 -2.71
N MET A 140 0.25 -1.04 -1.57
CA MET A 140 -0.36 -1.53 -0.36
C MET A 140 0.10 -0.67 0.82
N PRO A 141 -0.72 -0.54 1.87
CA PRO A 141 -0.25 0.02 3.13
C PRO A 141 0.96 -0.77 3.61
N LEU A 142 1.98 -0.09 4.14
CA LEU A 142 3.09 -0.80 4.77
C LEU A 142 2.54 -1.64 5.94
N MET A 143 2.75 -2.96 5.88
CA MET A 143 2.15 -3.87 6.87
C MET A 143 3.02 -3.97 8.13
N LYS A 144 4.33 -4.20 7.95
CA LYS A 144 5.29 -4.32 9.04
C LYS A 144 6.70 -4.01 8.56
N MET A 145 7.43 -3.22 9.36
CA MET A 145 8.78 -2.72 9.09
C MET A 145 9.85 -3.36 10.00
N GLY A 146 9.43 -4.25 10.90
CA GLY A 146 10.24 -4.79 12.00
C GLY A 146 10.61 -3.71 13.03
N ARG A 147 11.14 -4.14 14.17
CA ARG A 147 11.40 -3.22 15.31
C ARG A 147 12.16 -1.95 14.86
N PRO A 148 11.63 -0.75 15.13
CA PRO A 148 12.26 0.51 14.76
C PRO A 148 13.57 0.69 15.52
N LYS A 149 14.48 1.43 14.89
CA LYS A 149 15.77 1.83 15.48
C LYS A 149 16.05 3.24 14.97
N PRO A 150 15.89 4.31 15.79
CA PRO A 150 16.15 5.68 15.36
C PRO A 150 17.50 5.84 14.65
N GLY A 151 17.53 6.64 13.60
CA GLY A 151 18.71 6.82 12.73
C GLY A 151 18.97 5.69 11.74
N LYS A 152 18.29 4.53 11.82
CA LYS A 152 18.39 3.46 10.80
C LYS A 152 17.91 3.98 9.46
N LYS A 153 18.69 3.70 8.41
CA LYS A 153 18.38 4.04 7.02
C LYS A 153 18.49 2.81 6.12
N TRP A 154 17.69 2.76 5.07
CA TRP A 154 17.82 1.80 3.97
C TRP A 154 17.19 2.38 2.71
N THR A 155 17.31 1.67 1.60
CA THR A 155 16.61 1.98 0.35
C THR A 155 15.83 0.77 -0.15
N THR A 156 14.72 1.02 -0.84
CA THR A 156 14.04 0.02 -1.70
C THR A 156 13.83 0.65 -3.06
N ASP A 157 13.83 -0.16 -4.10
CA ASP A 157 13.33 0.29 -5.41
C ASP A 157 11.80 0.29 -5.35
N MET A 158 11.15 1.16 -6.11
CA MET A 158 9.71 1.33 -6.22
C MET A 158 9.33 1.46 -7.69
N VAL A 159 8.32 0.74 -8.17
CA VAL A 159 7.82 0.97 -9.54
C VAL A 159 6.66 1.94 -9.48
N GLU A 160 6.74 3.01 -10.26
CA GLU A 160 5.60 3.91 -10.46
C GLU A 160 4.59 3.24 -11.42
N PRO A 161 3.36 2.92 -10.97
CA PRO A 161 2.42 2.10 -11.75
C PRO A 161 1.95 2.78 -13.05
N LEU A 162 1.91 4.11 -13.08
CA LEU A 162 1.44 4.89 -14.23
C LEU A 162 2.49 5.09 -15.33
N THR A 163 3.78 4.92 -15.02
CA THR A 163 4.88 5.16 -15.98
C THR A 163 5.78 3.94 -16.19
N GLY A 164 5.65 2.90 -15.35
CA GLY A 164 6.54 1.75 -15.30
C GLY A 164 7.96 2.07 -14.80
N ARG A 165 8.25 3.32 -14.44
CA ARG A 165 9.59 3.75 -14.05
C ARG A 165 9.94 3.23 -12.66
N VAL A 166 11.14 2.66 -12.54
CA VAL A 166 11.75 2.36 -11.25
C VAL A 166 12.31 3.64 -10.64
N ARG A 167 11.97 3.91 -9.38
CA ARG A 167 12.48 5.00 -8.54
C ARG A 167 13.07 4.39 -7.28
N THR A 168 14.15 4.97 -6.74
CA THR A 168 14.62 4.59 -5.39
C THR A 168 13.79 5.33 -4.34
N LEU A 169 13.29 4.63 -3.35
CA LEU A 169 12.82 5.19 -2.08
C LEU A 169 13.95 5.12 -1.06
N GLU A 170 14.17 6.24 -0.36
CA GLU A 170 15.04 6.32 0.81
C GLU A 170 14.18 6.30 2.07
N PHE A 171 14.57 5.49 3.06
CA PHE A 171 13.88 5.37 4.34
C PHE A 171 14.78 5.83 5.48
N ARG A 172 14.19 6.50 6.47
CA ARG A 172 14.86 6.93 7.70
C ARG A 172 13.92 6.80 8.89
N VAL A 173 14.29 6.01 9.90
CA VAL A 173 13.59 5.99 11.18
C VAL A 173 14.02 7.21 12.01
N LEU A 174 13.05 7.95 12.54
CA LEU A 174 13.26 9.07 13.46
C LEU A 174 13.13 8.60 14.92
N ASP A 175 13.34 9.52 15.85
CA ASP A 175 13.02 9.31 17.27
C ASP A 175 11.50 9.23 17.48
N GLU A 176 11.09 8.62 18.58
CA GLU A 176 9.66 8.43 18.90
C GLU A 176 8.95 9.78 19.16
N GLU A 177 7.78 9.99 18.55
CA GLU A 177 6.95 11.17 18.73
C GLU A 177 5.47 10.81 18.96
N GLU A 178 4.64 11.81 19.25
CA GLU A 178 3.18 11.64 19.30
C GLU A 178 2.60 11.49 17.89
N LEU A 179 1.63 10.59 17.72
CA LEU A 179 0.92 10.49 16.44
C LEU A 179 0.14 11.77 16.13
N PRO A 180 0.10 12.22 14.85
CA PRO A 180 -0.76 13.31 14.41
C PRO A 180 -2.20 13.18 14.91
N ASP A 181 -2.82 14.31 15.27
CA ASP A 181 -4.17 14.43 15.84
C ASP A 181 -4.45 13.64 17.14
N SER A 182 -3.52 12.82 17.65
CA SER A 182 -3.77 11.91 18.79
C SER A 182 -3.92 12.60 20.15
N LYS A 183 -3.45 13.85 20.28
CA LYS A 183 -3.49 14.66 21.52
C LYS A 183 -2.81 13.96 22.72
N GLY A 184 -1.57 13.51 22.54
CA GLY A 184 -0.79 12.82 23.58
C GLY A 184 -1.23 11.39 23.93
N LYS A 185 -2.24 10.83 23.25
CA LYS A 185 -2.75 9.48 23.56
C LYS A 185 -1.93 8.35 22.98
N LEU A 186 -1.24 8.58 21.86
CA LEU A 186 -0.54 7.57 21.09
C LEU A 186 0.81 8.08 20.64
N ARG A 187 1.81 7.21 20.71
CA ARG A 187 3.18 7.46 20.29
C ARG A 187 3.64 6.40 19.29
N GLY A 188 4.65 6.73 18.52
CA GLY A 188 5.23 5.82 17.53
C GLY A 188 6.50 6.40 16.92
N TYR A 189 7.21 5.56 16.18
CA TYR A 189 8.44 5.91 15.49
C TYR A 189 8.11 6.32 14.05
N PRO A 190 8.35 7.57 13.65
CA PRO A 190 8.19 7.98 12.27
C PRO A 190 9.24 7.30 11.40
N VAL A 191 8.80 6.78 10.27
CA VAL A 191 9.64 6.37 9.16
C VAL A 191 9.39 7.35 8.02
N GLU A 192 10.36 8.24 7.82
CA GLU A 192 10.40 9.13 6.67
C GLU A 192 10.72 8.31 5.41
N MET A 193 9.90 8.49 4.38
CA MET A 193 9.98 7.83 3.09
C MET A 193 10.11 8.89 1.99
N LYS A 194 11.28 8.95 1.36
CA LYS A 194 11.60 9.96 0.35
C LYS A 194 11.62 9.37 -1.06
N SER A 195 10.91 10.00 -1.99
CA SER A 195 10.85 9.64 -3.42
C SER A 195 11.13 10.86 -4.29
N GLY A 196 12.41 11.08 -4.62
CA GLY A 196 12.86 12.34 -5.22
C GLY A 196 12.62 13.51 -4.25
N ASP A 197 11.89 14.53 -4.69
CA ASP A 197 11.57 15.71 -3.87
C ASP A 197 10.35 15.53 -2.97
N ARG A 198 9.68 14.37 -3.01
CA ARG A 198 8.51 14.07 -2.17
C ARG A 198 8.93 13.31 -0.92
N ILE A 199 8.35 13.68 0.20
CA ILE A 199 8.50 13.01 1.50
C ILE A 199 7.11 12.59 1.97
N TYR A 200 7.04 11.39 2.54
CA TYR A 200 5.87 10.79 3.17
C TYR A 200 6.30 10.15 4.49
N THR A 201 5.40 10.03 5.45
CA THR A 201 5.70 9.51 6.79
C THR A 201 4.78 8.34 7.14
N ALA A 202 5.37 7.26 7.67
CA ALA A 202 4.63 6.18 8.31
C ALA A 202 5.04 6.07 9.78
N TRP A 203 4.08 6.11 10.71
CA TRP A 203 4.32 5.90 12.14
C TRP A 203 4.14 4.42 12.48
N VAL A 204 5.15 3.82 13.11
CA VAL A 204 5.12 2.41 13.56
C VAL A 204 5.21 2.29 15.08
N ASP A 205 4.66 1.21 15.63
CA ASP A 205 4.87 0.82 17.04
C ASP A 205 6.25 0.15 17.28
N GLU A 206 6.53 -0.23 18.53
CA GLU A 206 7.79 -0.87 18.95
C GLU A 206 8.06 -2.21 18.25
N GLU A 207 7.01 -2.90 17.78
CA GLU A 207 7.07 -4.12 16.98
C GLU A 207 7.31 -3.85 15.49
N GLY A 208 7.12 -2.60 15.06
CA GLY A 208 7.20 -2.16 13.68
C GLY A 208 5.93 -2.38 12.86
N ASP A 209 4.77 -2.62 13.49
CA ASP A 209 3.47 -2.59 12.80
C ASP A 209 3.08 -1.13 12.53
N VAL A 210 2.48 -0.85 11.37
CA VAL A 210 2.10 0.52 10.98
C VAL A 210 0.81 0.94 11.66
N LEU A 211 0.86 2.10 12.33
CA LEU A 211 -0.25 2.76 13.01
C LEU A 211 -0.94 3.77 12.09
N MET A 212 -0.13 4.52 11.34
CA MET A 212 -0.56 5.60 10.47
C MET A 212 0.43 5.75 9.30
N GLU A 213 -0.04 6.08 8.10
CA GLU A 213 0.79 6.24 6.89
C GLU A 213 0.23 7.32 5.96
N GLU A 214 1.05 8.31 5.63
CA GLU A 214 0.78 9.25 4.53
C GLU A 214 1.03 8.56 3.20
N VAL A 215 0.06 8.57 2.29
CA VAL A 215 0.24 7.99 0.95
C VAL A 215 0.28 9.05 -0.15
N PRO A 216 0.98 8.78 -1.27
CA PRO A 216 0.80 9.53 -2.50
C PRO A 216 -0.69 9.58 -2.85
N LEU A 217 -1.22 10.79 -3.12
CA LEU A 217 -2.65 11.20 -3.28
C LEU A 217 -3.23 12.05 -2.13
N GLY A 218 -2.45 12.37 -1.07
CA GLY A 218 -2.85 13.40 -0.10
C GLY A 218 -3.95 12.95 0.86
N PHE A 219 -3.94 11.66 1.19
CA PHE A 219 -4.73 11.08 2.27
C PHE A 219 -3.83 10.25 3.19
N THR A 220 -4.32 10.01 4.39
CA THR A 220 -3.62 9.23 5.41
C THR A 220 -4.39 7.93 5.64
N LEU A 221 -3.67 6.81 5.66
CA LEU A 221 -4.18 5.53 6.13
C LEU A 221 -3.92 5.44 7.62
N VAL A 222 -4.93 5.04 8.40
CA VAL A 222 -4.82 4.95 9.86
C VAL A 222 -5.39 3.61 10.29
N ARG A 223 -4.62 2.79 11.01
CA ARG A 223 -5.06 1.46 11.46
C ARG A 223 -6.38 1.59 12.22
N GLU A 224 -7.37 0.74 11.97
CA GLU A 224 -8.77 1.04 12.38
C GLU A 224 -8.95 1.22 13.90
N ASP A 225 -8.17 0.51 14.72
CA ASP A 225 -8.10 0.68 16.17
C ASP A 225 -7.54 2.07 16.56
N VAL A 226 -6.46 2.50 15.92
CA VAL A 226 -5.86 3.84 16.06
C VAL A 226 -6.85 4.91 15.60
N ALA A 227 -7.52 4.69 14.46
CA ALA A 227 -8.49 5.61 13.90
C ALA A 227 -9.70 5.80 14.82
N ALA A 228 -10.15 4.73 15.50
CA ALA A 228 -11.22 4.81 16.49
C ALA A 228 -10.86 5.70 17.70
N LEU A 229 -9.59 5.71 18.12
CA LEU A 229 -9.10 6.53 19.24
C LEU A 229 -8.88 8.01 18.91
N ILE A 230 -8.51 8.31 17.67
CA ILE A 230 -8.19 9.66 17.18
C ILE A 230 -9.43 10.34 16.58
N TYR A 231 -10.13 9.67 15.66
CA TYR A 231 -11.21 10.24 14.83
C TYR A 231 -12.61 9.73 15.21
N GLY A 232 -12.72 8.87 16.23
CA GLY A 232 -13.95 8.14 16.56
C GLY A 232 -14.15 6.89 15.68
N PRO A 233 -15.08 6.00 16.04
CA PRO A 233 -15.37 4.77 15.29
C PRO A 233 -15.91 5.04 13.87
N GLU A 234 -15.88 4.05 12.98
CA GLU A 234 -16.66 4.11 11.73
C GLU A 234 -18.15 4.28 12.09
N GLU A 235 -18.76 5.41 11.73
CA GLU A 235 -20.21 5.55 11.85
C GLU A 235 -20.87 4.51 10.94
N PRO A 236 -21.86 3.74 11.44
CA PRO A 236 -22.60 2.83 10.56
C PRO A 236 -23.22 3.66 9.43
N ARG A 237 -22.98 3.25 8.18
CA ARG A 237 -23.66 3.85 7.03
C ARG A 237 -25.15 3.83 7.35
N ARG A 238 -25.74 5.02 7.54
CA ARG A 238 -27.18 5.15 7.63
C ARG A 238 -27.70 4.69 6.27
N GLU A 239 -28.25 3.48 6.21
CA GLU A 239 -29.05 3.08 5.07
C GLU A 239 -30.11 4.16 4.87
N ASP A 240 -30.16 4.74 3.67
CA ASP A 240 -31.11 5.78 3.35
C ASP A 240 -32.52 5.21 3.46
N ARG A 241 -33.15 5.38 4.63
CA ARG A 241 -34.55 5.02 4.91
C ARG A 241 -35.56 5.86 4.12
N ASN A 242 -35.12 6.51 3.05
CA ASN A 242 -35.94 7.16 2.04
C ASN A 242 -36.13 6.23 0.83
N GLY A 243 -36.60 5.01 1.11
CA GLY A 243 -37.43 4.28 0.16
C GLY A 243 -38.79 4.98 0.01
N ARG A 244 -38.82 6.21 -0.52
CA ARG A 244 -40.05 6.80 -1.05
C ARG A 244 -40.14 6.44 -2.52
N ALA A 245 -41.03 5.49 -2.79
CA ALA A 245 -41.59 5.31 -4.11
C ALA A 245 -42.56 6.47 -4.36
N ASP A 246 -42.07 7.53 -5.03
CA ASP A 246 -42.98 8.45 -5.70
C ASP A 246 -43.45 7.74 -6.97
N LYS A 247 -44.61 7.11 -6.85
CA LYS A 247 -45.54 6.95 -7.97
C LYS A 247 -46.23 8.29 -8.16
N ASP A 248 -46.17 8.82 -9.37
CA ASP A 248 -47.27 9.46 -10.10
C ASP A 248 -46.90 9.48 -11.60
#